data_AF-A0A369GQM9-F1
#
_entry.id   AF-A0A369GQM9-F1
#
_cell.length_a   1.000
_cell.length_b   1.000
_cell.length_c   1.000
_cell.angle_alpha   90.00
_cell.angle_beta   90.00
_cell.angle_gamma   90.00
#
_symmetry.space_group_name_H-M   'P 1'
#
loop_
_entity.id
_entity.type
_entity.pdbx_description
1 polymer ?
#
loop_
_entity_poly.entity_id
_entity_poly.type
_entity_poly.pdbx_seq_one_letter_code
_entity_poly.pdbx_strand_id
1 'polypeptide(L)'
;MTTKTTTDELADEVSAINSIYGPGTLTATEREGEYTIKLATSTLRLRFPPRYPFGTEAPSVLGCVSVVEHKSSFVAHAHAIRSPTEARTRLASLLSSNRRLRDATHNIVAWRVRGEGQVTFSDCDDDGEAAAGGRLLRLLQLCDAWDVLVVVSRWFGGVRLGPRRFALINAVAREALVRGGWVAS
;
A
#
# COMPACT_ATOMS: atom_id res chain seq x y z
N MET A 1 -9.99 18.61 -36.63
CA MET A 1 -10.27 18.14 -35.26
C MET A 1 -9.20 17.12 -34.93
N THR A 2 -8.18 17.50 -34.14
CA THR A 2 -7.09 16.63 -33.73
C THR A 2 -7.61 15.70 -32.64
N THR A 3 -7.57 14.39 -32.86
CA THR A 3 -7.90 13.40 -31.83
C THR A 3 -6.80 13.45 -30.77
N LYS A 4 -7.11 13.97 -29.57
CA LYS A 4 -6.21 13.89 -28.42
C LYS A 4 -5.90 12.43 -28.10
N THR A 5 -4.64 12.13 -27.83
CA THR A 5 -4.23 10.80 -27.39
C THR A 5 -4.48 10.62 -25.89
N THR A 6 -4.49 9.36 -25.41
CA THR A 6 -4.63 9.05 -23.97
C THR A 6 -3.56 9.73 -23.12
N THR A 7 -2.35 9.84 -23.65
CA THR A 7 -1.21 10.51 -23.01
C THR A 7 -1.43 12.03 -22.89
N ASP A 8 -2.03 12.66 -23.90
CA ASP A 8 -2.29 14.11 -23.90
C ASP A 8 -3.30 14.51 -22.82
N GLU A 9 -4.37 13.73 -22.64
CA GLU A 9 -5.36 14.02 -21.59
C GLU A 9 -4.77 13.86 -20.19
N LEU A 10 -3.99 12.80 -19.95
CA LEU A 10 -3.34 12.61 -18.66
C LEU A 10 -2.31 13.72 -18.38
N ALA A 11 -1.59 14.19 -19.40
CA ALA A 11 -0.66 15.31 -19.27
C ALA A 11 -1.39 16.61 -18.90
N ASP A 12 -2.55 16.88 -19.52
CA ASP A 12 -3.37 18.04 -19.20
C ASP A 12 -3.91 17.99 -17.76
N GLU A 13 -4.37 16.82 -17.29
CA GLU A 13 -4.79 16.64 -15.90
C GLU A 13 -3.64 16.84 -14.92
N VAL A 14 -2.45 16.30 -15.22
CA VAL A 14 -1.25 16.51 -14.40
C VAL A 14 -0.89 17.99 -14.33
N SER A 15 -0.97 18.71 -15.44
CA SER A 15 -0.74 20.15 -15.46
C SER A 15 -1.77 20.89 -14.60
N ALA A 16 -3.05 20.55 -14.75
CA ALA A 16 -4.13 21.18 -14.00
C ALA A 16 -3.96 20.98 -12.48
N ILE A 17 -3.65 19.75 -12.03
CA ILE A 17 -3.43 19.43 -10.62
C ILE A 17 -2.26 20.25 -10.06
N ASN A 18 -1.14 20.30 -10.78
CA ASN A 18 0.03 21.08 -10.34
C ASN A 18 -0.23 22.59 -10.35
N SER A 19 -1.11 23.11 -11.21
CA SER A 19 -1.52 24.53 -11.17
C SER A 19 -2.42 24.84 -9.97
N ILE A 20 -3.29 23.91 -9.56
CA ILE A 20 -4.23 24.12 -8.44
C ILE A 20 -3.53 23.96 -7.09
N TYR A 21 -2.70 22.92 -6.95
CA TYR A 21 -2.13 22.52 -5.65
C TYR A 21 -0.64 22.81 -5.50
N GLY A 22 0.00 23.31 -6.56
CA GLY A 22 1.40 23.70 -6.58
C GLY A 22 2.28 22.76 -7.41
N PRO A 23 3.44 23.25 -7.88
CA PRO A 23 4.33 22.47 -8.71
C PRO A 23 4.87 21.26 -7.96
N GLY A 24 4.79 20.09 -8.60
CA GLY A 24 5.29 18.82 -8.05
C GLY A 24 4.29 18.09 -7.13
N THR A 25 3.03 18.52 -7.07
CA THR A 25 1.95 17.78 -6.41
C THR A 25 1.75 16.42 -7.05
N LEU A 26 1.65 16.32 -8.38
CA LEU A 26 1.57 15.06 -9.12
C LEU A 26 2.74 14.97 -10.09
N THR A 27 3.57 13.93 -9.94
CA THR A 27 4.83 13.76 -10.69
C THR A 27 4.93 12.36 -11.27
N ALA A 28 5.32 12.22 -12.52
CA ALA A 28 5.61 10.92 -13.12
C ALA A 28 6.82 10.27 -12.43
N THR A 29 6.83 8.95 -12.34
CA THR A 29 7.98 8.17 -11.88
C THR A 29 8.77 7.61 -13.08
N GLU A 30 9.83 6.86 -12.82
CA GLU A 30 10.62 6.18 -13.87
C GLU A 30 9.83 5.08 -14.60
N ARG A 31 8.75 4.57 -13.99
CA ARG A 31 7.91 3.52 -14.58
C ARG A 31 6.75 4.15 -15.32
N GLU A 32 6.53 3.71 -16.55
CA GLU A 32 5.44 4.18 -17.40
C GLU A 32 4.07 3.99 -16.72
N GLY A 33 3.23 5.03 -16.80
CA GLY A 33 1.90 5.04 -16.18
C GLY A 33 1.91 5.19 -14.66
N GLU A 34 3.07 5.20 -13.98
CA GLU A 34 3.17 5.38 -12.54
C GLU A 34 3.49 6.83 -12.15
N TYR A 35 2.73 7.34 -11.19
CA TYR A 35 2.84 8.71 -10.70
C TYR A 35 2.89 8.74 -9.18
N THR A 36 3.49 9.79 -8.65
CA THR A 36 3.56 10.09 -7.23
C THR A 36 2.81 11.38 -6.94
N ILE A 37 1.82 11.30 -6.04
CA ILE A 37 1.17 12.45 -5.43
C ILE A 37 1.88 12.79 -4.13
N LYS A 38 2.40 14.02 -4.02
CA LYS A 38 2.93 14.59 -2.78
C LYS A 38 1.82 15.39 -2.09
N LEU A 39 1.44 14.93 -0.90
CA LEU A 39 0.54 15.61 0.01
C LEU A 39 1.34 16.17 1.18
N ALA A 40 0.74 17.06 1.99
CA ALA A 40 1.43 17.73 3.09
C ALA A 40 2.14 16.77 4.07
N THR A 41 1.55 15.59 4.32
CA THR A 41 2.06 14.62 5.31
C THR A 41 2.31 13.23 4.72
N SER A 42 1.97 13.01 3.45
CA SER A 42 1.97 11.68 2.86
C SER A 42 2.32 11.73 1.37
N THR A 43 2.67 10.56 0.86
CA THR A 43 3.00 10.37 -0.55
C THR A 43 2.23 9.16 -1.03
N LEU A 44 1.45 9.34 -2.10
CA LEU A 44 0.65 8.29 -2.71
C LEU A 44 1.27 7.93 -4.05
N ARG A 45 1.46 6.64 -4.31
CA ARG A 45 1.84 6.17 -5.64
C ARG A 45 0.60 5.65 -6.36
N LEU A 46 0.43 6.09 -7.60
CA LEU A 46 -0.70 5.75 -8.46
C LEU A 46 -0.17 5.08 -9.72
N ARG A 47 -0.96 4.18 -10.28
CA ARG A 47 -0.78 3.68 -11.65
C ARG A 47 -2.04 3.94 -12.45
N PHE A 48 -1.89 4.69 -13.54
CA PHE A 48 -2.92 4.90 -14.54
C PHE A 48 -2.81 3.80 -15.61
N PRO A 49 -3.94 3.17 -16.00
CA PRO A 49 -3.92 2.20 -17.09
C PRO A 49 -3.62 2.89 -18.44
N PRO A 50 -3.05 2.19 -19.43
CA PRO A 50 -2.62 2.79 -20.70
C PRO A 50 -3.72 3.52 -21.49
N ARG A 51 -4.98 3.13 -21.26
CA ARG A 51 -6.15 3.73 -21.92
C ARG A 51 -6.85 4.78 -21.08
N TYR A 52 -6.33 5.16 -19.92
CA TYR A 52 -6.91 6.24 -19.12
C TYR A 52 -6.98 7.56 -19.93
N PRO A 53 -8.05 8.36 -19.80
CA PRO A 53 -9.28 8.12 -19.03
C PRO A 53 -10.36 7.33 -19.80
N PHE A 54 -10.11 6.95 -21.05
CA PHE A 54 -11.09 6.34 -21.96
C PHE A 54 -11.27 4.81 -21.83
N GLY A 55 -10.43 4.16 -21.02
CA GLY A 55 -10.48 2.73 -20.75
C GLY A 55 -11.54 2.34 -19.72
N THR A 56 -11.80 1.04 -19.59
CA THR A 56 -12.70 0.48 -18.55
C THR A 56 -11.99 0.25 -17.22
N GLU A 57 -10.67 0.28 -17.21
CA GLU A 57 -9.85 0.11 -16.01
C GLU A 57 -9.68 1.45 -15.29
N ALA A 58 -9.84 1.44 -13.96
CA ALA A 58 -9.61 2.61 -13.13
C ALA A 58 -8.13 2.72 -12.72
N PRO A 59 -7.63 3.94 -12.42
CA PRO A 59 -6.35 4.12 -11.77
C PRO A 59 -6.28 3.35 -10.45
N SER A 60 -5.10 2.81 -10.14
CA SER A 60 -4.88 2.01 -8.93
C SER A 60 -3.87 2.68 -8.00
N VAL A 61 -4.10 2.55 -6.69
CA VAL A 61 -3.13 2.95 -5.67
C VAL A 61 -2.11 1.85 -5.50
N LEU A 62 -0.84 2.16 -5.75
CA LEU A 62 0.26 1.23 -5.51
C LEU A 62 0.53 1.07 -4.01
N GLY A 63 0.81 -0.15 -3.58
CA GLY A 63 0.98 -0.45 -2.16
C GLY A 63 -0.32 -0.57 -1.38
N CYS A 64 -1.50 -0.54 -2.02
CA CYS A 64 -2.78 -0.81 -1.38
C CYS A 64 -3.55 -1.90 -2.14
N VAL A 65 -4.00 -2.93 -1.43
CA VAL A 65 -4.73 -4.07 -2.02
C VAL A 65 -5.85 -4.48 -1.08
N SER A 66 -7.02 -4.79 -1.64
CA SER A 66 -8.14 -5.30 -0.83
C SER A 66 -8.75 -6.55 -1.45
N VAL A 67 -9.26 -7.43 -0.59
CA VAL A 67 -10.04 -8.60 -0.96
C VAL A 67 -11.18 -8.81 0.04
N VAL A 68 -12.30 -9.35 -0.43
CA VAL A 68 -13.44 -9.73 0.39
C VAL A 68 -13.68 -11.22 0.21
N GLU A 69 -13.80 -11.95 1.32
CA GLU A 69 -14.07 -13.38 1.36
C GLU A 69 -15.09 -13.69 2.45
N HIS A 70 -16.20 -14.34 2.09
CA HIS A 70 -17.28 -14.70 3.02
C HIS A 70 -17.62 -13.55 4.01
N LYS A 71 -17.86 -12.36 3.46
CA LYS A 71 -18.15 -11.09 4.18
C LYS A 71 -17.02 -10.56 5.06
N SER A 72 -15.93 -11.30 5.26
CA SER A 72 -14.72 -10.74 5.87
C SER A 72 -13.98 -9.93 4.81
N SER A 73 -13.50 -8.75 5.17
CA SER A 73 -12.70 -7.93 4.26
C SER A 73 -11.28 -7.79 4.81
N PHE A 74 -10.33 -7.70 3.89
CA PHE A 74 -8.91 -7.54 4.17
C PHE A 74 -8.38 -6.42 3.30
N VAL A 75 -7.63 -5.48 3.88
CA VAL A 75 -6.96 -4.41 3.15
C VAL A 75 -5.52 -4.36 3.62
N ALA A 76 -4.58 -4.56 2.70
CA ALA A 76 -3.15 -4.38 2.93
C ALA A 76 -2.71 -2.99 2.50
N HIS A 77 -1.92 -2.34 3.35
CA HIS A 77 -1.16 -1.13 3.04
C HIS A 77 0.33 -1.40 3.21
N ALA A 78 1.12 -1.08 2.21
CA ALA A 78 2.58 -1.12 2.23
C ALA A 78 3.12 0.31 2.12
N HIS A 79 3.97 0.70 3.06
CA HIS A 79 4.54 2.02 3.16
C HIS A 79 6.06 1.97 3.27
N ALA A 80 6.75 2.84 2.55
CA ALA A 80 8.19 3.02 2.69
C ALA A 80 8.50 3.60 4.08
N ILE A 81 9.54 3.06 4.72
CA ILE A 81 10.03 3.51 6.02
C ILE A 81 11.56 3.43 6.03
N ARG A 82 12.21 4.31 6.80
CA ARG A 82 13.67 4.39 6.91
C ARG A 82 14.20 4.14 8.31
N SER A 83 13.31 4.01 9.30
CA SER A 83 13.69 3.76 10.69
C SER A 83 12.56 3.09 11.46
N PRO A 84 12.86 2.42 12.59
CA PRO A 84 11.84 1.93 13.51
C PRO A 84 10.89 3.03 14.01
N THR A 85 11.40 4.24 14.20
CA THR A 85 10.58 5.39 14.60
C THR A 85 9.60 5.78 13.50
N GLU A 86 10.05 5.80 12.24
CA GLU A 86 9.16 6.08 11.10
C GLU A 86 8.07 5.00 10.97
N ALA A 87 8.39 3.72 11.21
CA ALA A 87 7.38 2.65 11.21
C ALA A 87 6.24 2.94 12.20
N ARG A 88 6.57 3.31 13.45
CA ARG A 88 5.58 3.66 14.48
C ARG A 88 4.78 4.91 14.09
N THR A 89 5.43 5.97 13.63
CA THR A 89 4.75 7.21 13.26
C THR A 89 3.85 7.03 12.04
N ARG A 90 4.26 6.24 11.04
CA ARG A 90 3.45 5.91 9.86
C ARG A 90 2.23 5.10 10.22
N LEU A 91 2.37 4.07 11.06
CA LEU A 91 1.25 3.28 11.55
C LEU A 91 0.24 4.17 12.30
N ALA A 92 0.72 4.99 13.25
CA ALA A 92 -0.14 5.91 14.00
C ALA A 92 -0.86 6.91 13.10
N SER A 93 -0.17 7.48 12.10
CA SER A 93 -0.76 8.38 11.11
C SER A 93 -1.83 7.69 10.27
N LEU A 94 -1.60 6.45 9.83
CA LEU A 94 -2.56 5.67 9.05
C LEU A 94 -3.86 5.40 9.82
N LEU A 95 -3.74 4.99 11.09
CA LEU A 95 -4.91 4.67 11.93
C LEU A 95 -5.64 5.93 12.45
N SER A 96 -4.94 7.02 12.69
CA SER A 96 -5.58 8.28 13.11
C SER A 96 -6.33 8.95 11.97
N SER A 97 -5.75 8.98 10.77
CA SER A 97 -6.34 9.63 9.59
C SER A 97 -7.49 8.84 8.94
N ASN A 98 -7.59 7.53 9.19
CA ASN A 98 -8.61 6.68 8.59
C ASN A 98 -9.44 5.94 9.64
N ARG A 99 -10.64 6.47 9.92
CA ARG A 99 -11.59 5.88 10.86
C ARG A 99 -11.90 4.42 10.53
N ARG A 100 -12.05 4.08 9.24
CA ARG A 100 -12.40 2.72 8.85
C ARG A 100 -11.34 1.71 9.27
N LEU A 101 -10.06 2.05 9.13
CA LEU A 101 -8.93 1.20 9.54
C LEU A 101 -8.83 1.08 11.06
N ARG A 102 -9.06 2.17 11.79
CA ARG A 102 -9.11 2.14 13.26
C ARG A 102 -10.22 1.25 13.78
N ASP A 103 -11.36 1.22 13.10
CA ASP A 103 -12.52 0.39 13.44
C ASP A 103 -12.40 -1.05 12.88
N ALA A 104 -11.23 -1.45 12.34
CA ALA A 104 -10.97 -2.82 11.91
C ALA A 104 -10.95 -3.79 13.10
N THR A 105 -11.32 -5.04 12.86
CA THR A 105 -11.27 -6.09 13.89
C THR A 105 -9.84 -6.38 14.31
N HIS A 106 -8.92 -6.37 13.35
CA HIS A 106 -7.49 -6.56 13.57
C HIS A 106 -6.69 -5.70 12.57
N ASN A 107 -5.66 -5.02 13.02
CA ASN A 107 -4.66 -4.32 12.23
C ASN A 107 -3.31 -5.02 12.40
N ILE A 108 -3.07 -6.05 11.61
CA ILE A 108 -1.88 -6.89 11.70
C ILE A 108 -0.71 -6.14 11.07
N VAL A 109 0.42 -6.06 11.77
CA VAL A 109 1.58 -5.25 11.36
C VAL A 109 2.82 -6.11 11.24
N ALA A 110 3.63 -5.85 10.22
CA ALA A 110 5.03 -6.28 10.18
C ALA A 110 5.88 -5.27 9.43
N TRP A 111 7.13 -5.10 9.84
CA TRP A 111 8.04 -4.20 9.15
C TRP A 111 9.50 -4.66 9.25
N ARG A 112 10.32 -4.21 8.29
CA ARG A 112 11.77 -4.44 8.24
C ARG A 112 12.47 -3.19 7.75
N VAL A 113 13.58 -2.83 8.37
CA VAL A 113 14.40 -1.65 8.01
C VAL A 113 15.89 -2.01 8.07
N ARG A 114 16.65 -1.52 7.10
CA ARG A 114 18.11 -1.52 7.15
C ARG A 114 18.61 -0.28 7.89
N GLY A 115 19.40 -0.49 8.93
CA GLY A 115 20.09 0.57 9.66
C GLY A 115 21.44 0.92 9.01
N GLU A 116 22.25 1.69 9.73
CA GLU A 116 23.62 1.97 9.31
C GLU A 116 24.51 0.72 9.42
N GLY A 117 25.38 0.53 8.42
CA GLY A 117 26.27 -0.63 8.34
C GLY A 117 25.52 -1.94 8.11
N GLN A 118 25.76 -2.93 8.96
CA GLN A 118 25.12 -4.26 8.90
C GLN A 118 23.95 -4.44 9.88
N VAL A 119 23.52 -3.36 10.56
CA VAL A 119 22.43 -3.43 11.54
C VAL A 119 21.08 -3.51 10.82
N THR A 120 20.23 -4.43 11.24
CA THR A 120 18.88 -4.59 10.70
C THR A 120 17.85 -4.61 11.81
N PHE A 121 16.71 -3.98 11.60
CA PHE A 121 15.59 -3.95 12.54
C PHE A 121 14.35 -4.57 11.91
N SER A 122 13.59 -5.32 12.70
CA SER A 122 12.30 -5.86 12.28
C SER A 122 11.41 -6.14 13.47
N ASP A 123 10.11 -5.97 13.31
CA ASP A 123 9.13 -6.23 14.35
C ASP A 123 7.75 -6.55 13.74
N CYS A 124 6.85 -7.10 14.54
CA CYS A 124 5.49 -7.43 14.13
C CYS A 124 4.49 -7.39 15.29
N ASP A 125 3.22 -7.17 14.96
CA ASP A 125 2.09 -7.21 15.87
C ASP A 125 0.91 -7.96 15.22
N ASP A 126 0.30 -8.86 15.98
CA ASP A 126 -0.86 -9.64 15.55
C ASP A 126 -2.18 -8.85 15.70
N ASP A 127 -2.22 -7.83 16.56
CA ASP A 127 -3.42 -7.09 16.98
C ASP A 127 -4.61 -8.02 17.31
N GLY A 128 -4.34 -9.10 18.05
CA GLY A 128 -5.34 -10.11 18.45
C GLY A 128 -5.64 -11.19 17.39
N GLU A 129 -5.16 -11.07 16.16
CA GLU A 129 -5.22 -12.14 15.16
C GLU A 129 -4.03 -13.10 15.35
N ALA A 130 -4.14 -13.97 16.35
CA ALA A 130 -3.03 -14.83 16.80
C ALA A 130 -2.21 -15.48 15.67
N ALA A 131 -0.89 -15.30 15.73
CA ALA A 131 0.15 -15.73 14.80
C ALA A 131 0.16 -15.05 13.42
N ALA A 132 -0.68 -14.04 13.15
CA ALA A 132 -0.73 -13.40 11.83
C ALA A 132 0.46 -12.47 11.54
N GLY A 133 0.86 -11.63 12.49
CA GLY A 133 1.99 -10.70 12.43
C GLY A 133 3.31 -11.44 12.26
N GLY A 134 3.55 -12.52 13.03
CA GLY A 134 4.73 -13.36 12.83
C GLY A 134 4.80 -13.99 11.44
N ARG A 135 3.66 -14.45 10.90
CA ARG A 135 3.57 -14.97 9.51
C ARG A 135 3.80 -13.87 8.47
N LEU A 136 3.30 -12.67 8.73
CA LEU A 136 3.48 -11.52 7.85
C LEU A 136 4.95 -11.07 7.83
N LEU A 137 5.62 -11.03 8.99
CA LEU A 137 7.06 -10.78 9.05
C LEU A 137 7.86 -11.85 8.31
N ARG A 138 7.47 -13.12 8.47
CA ARG A 138 8.10 -14.22 7.72
C ARG A 138 7.93 -14.05 6.21
N LEU A 139 6.77 -13.57 5.74
CA LEU A 139 6.56 -13.23 4.33
C LEU A 139 7.54 -12.14 3.89
N LEU A 140 7.72 -11.06 4.66
CA LEU A 140 8.68 -10.01 4.31
C LEU A 140 10.11 -10.56 4.19
N GLN A 141 10.51 -11.44 5.10
CA GLN A 141 11.82 -12.11 5.06
C GLN A 141 11.99 -13.00 3.82
N LEU A 142 10.98 -13.82 3.49
CA LEU A 142 11.02 -14.71 2.34
C LEU A 142 11.07 -13.96 1.01
N CYS A 143 10.40 -12.82 0.94
CA CYS A 143 10.40 -11.95 -0.24
C CYS A 143 11.63 -11.03 -0.31
N ASP A 144 12.53 -11.10 0.67
CA ASP A 144 13.61 -10.12 0.89
C ASP A 144 13.14 -8.66 0.80
N ALA A 145 11.94 -8.38 1.32
CA ALA A 145 11.36 -7.04 1.33
C ALA A 145 11.90 -6.24 2.51
N TRP A 146 12.50 -5.09 2.22
CA TRP A 146 13.15 -4.20 3.19
C TRP A 146 12.60 -2.77 3.09
N ASP A 147 12.87 -2.00 4.13
CA ASP A 147 12.56 -0.58 4.23
C ASP A 147 11.05 -0.33 4.00
N VAL A 148 10.26 -1.24 4.57
CA VAL A 148 8.81 -1.35 4.37
C VAL A 148 8.07 -1.70 5.65
N LEU A 149 6.96 -0.98 5.86
CA LEU A 149 5.90 -1.28 6.81
C LEU A 149 4.73 -1.87 6.04
N VAL A 150 4.25 -3.05 6.45
CA VAL A 150 3.01 -3.62 5.95
C VAL A 150 1.98 -3.70 7.08
N VAL A 151 0.80 -3.18 6.81
CA VAL A 151 -0.37 -3.24 7.70
C VAL A 151 -1.49 -3.95 6.95
N VAL A 152 -1.98 -5.07 7.49
CA VAL A 152 -3.15 -5.78 6.96
C VAL A 152 -4.31 -5.60 7.94
N SER A 153 -5.24 -4.73 7.57
CA SER A 153 -6.49 -4.51 8.31
C SER A 153 -7.52 -5.56 7.90
N ARG A 154 -8.13 -6.23 8.87
CA ARG A 154 -9.19 -7.22 8.69
C ARG A 154 -10.46 -6.78 9.40
N TRP A 155 -11.60 -6.90 8.73
CA TRP A 155 -12.93 -6.80 9.35
C TRP A 155 -13.60 -8.17 9.30
N PHE A 156 -14.02 -8.67 10.46
CA PHE A 156 -14.69 -9.96 10.59
C PHE A 156 -16.12 -9.90 10.05
N GLY A 157 -16.45 -10.79 9.11
CA GLY A 157 -17.75 -10.84 8.45
C GLY A 157 -18.83 -11.71 9.12
N GLY A 158 -18.59 -12.18 10.35
CA GLY A 158 -19.49 -13.11 11.04
C GLY A 158 -19.24 -14.59 10.77
N VAL A 159 -18.37 -14.94 9.81
CA VAL A 159 -18.04 -16.33 9.46
C VAL A 159 -16.58 -16.64 9.76
N ARG A 160 -16.34 -17.70 10.56
CA ARG A 160 -14.98 -18.16 10.88
C ARG A 160 -14.34 -18.79 9.65
N LEU A 161 -13.32 -18.12 9.11
CA LEU A 161 -12.56 -18.59 7.94
C LEU A 161 -11.53 -19.69 8.26
N GLY A 162 -11.26 -19.99 9.53
CA GLY A 162 -10.23 -20.95 9.92
C GLY A 162 -8.86 -20.58 9.34
N PRO A 163 -8.02 -21.54 8.92
CA PRO A 163 -6.69 -21.27 8.36
C PRO A 163 -6.68 -20.39 7.10
N ARG A 164 -7.79 -20.38 6.32
CA ARG A 164 -7.88 -19.64 5.05
C ARG A 164 -7.62 -18.15 5.19
N ARG A 165 -7.95 -17.56 6.34
CA ARG A 165 -7.68 -16.13 6.62
C ARG A 165 -6.19 -15.79 6.55
N PHE A 166 -5.30 -16.67 7.00
CA PHE A 166 -3.85 -16.43 6.95
C PHE A 166 -3.33 -16.45 5.52
N ALA A 167 -3.88 -17.32 4.67
CA ALA A 167 -3.58 -17.32 3.24
C ALA A 167 -4.01 -16.01 2.59
N LEU A 168 -5.19 -15.48 2.94
CA LEU A 168 -5.66 -14.19 2.45
C LEU A 168 -4.80 -13.02 2.93
N ILE A 169 -4.47 -12.98 4.23
CA ILE A 169 -3.58 -11.96 4.83
C ILE A 169 -2.25 -11.90 4.07
N ASN A 170 -1.61 -13.06 3.86
CA ASN A 170 -0.34 -13.13 3.14
C ASN A 170 -0.50 -12.77 1.66
N ALA A 171 -1.59 -13.19 1.01
CA ALA A 171 -1.84 -12.90 -0.40
C ALA A 171 -2.00 -11.39 -0.64
N VAL A 172 -2.84 -10.70 0.16
CA VAL A 172 -3.00 -9.24 0.00
C VAL A 172 -1.74 -8.48 0.34
N ALA A 173 -0.98 -8.91 1.35
CA ALA A 173 0.30 -8.31 1.69
C ALA A 173 1.34 -8.47 0.58
N ARG A 174 1.48 -9.68 0.02
CA ARG A 174 2.41 -9.94 -1.09
C ARG A 174 2.04 -9.11 -2.30
N GLU A 175 0.76 -9.06 -2.66
CA GLU A 175 0.29 -8.26 -3.79
C GLU A 175 0.55 -6.75 -3.56
N ALA A 176 0.35 -6.25 -2.34
CA ALA A 176 0.67 -4.85 -2.01
C ALA A 176 2.17 -4.56 -2.16
N LEU A 177 3.02 -5.50 -1.75
CA LEU A 177 4.48 -5.39 -1.92
C LEU A 177 4.89 -5.40 -3.40
N VAL A 178 4.28 -6.26 -4.22
CA VAL A 178 4.53 -6.33 -5.66
C VAL A 178 4.11 -5.04 -6.35
N ARG A 179 2.88 -4.58 -6.11
CA ARG A 179 2.38 -3.30 -6.66
C ARG A 179 3.19 -2.11 -6.20
N GLY A 180 3.64 -2.14 -4.96
CA GLY A 180 4.52 -1.13 -4.39
C GLY A 180 5.97 -1.19 -4.87
N GLY A 181 6.36 -2.26 -5.57
CA GLY A 181 7.71 -2.42 -6.13
C GLY A 181 8.77 -2.87 -5.12
N TRP A 182 8.38 -3.36 -3.94
CA TRP A 182 9.28 -3.98 -2.97
C TRP A 182 9.64 -5.42 -3.34
N VAL A 183 8.80 -6.07 -4.16
CA VAL A 183 8.96 -7.45 -4.60
C VAL A 183 8.72 -7.51 -6.10
N ALA A 184 9.50 -8.30 -6.82
CA ALA A 184 9.29 -8.53 -8.25
C ALA A 184 7.96 -9.28 -8.50
N SER A 185 7.27 -8.91 -9.57
CA SER A 185 6.02 -9.56 -10.02
C SER A 185 6.25 -10.98 -10.48
#